data_AF-A0A9W9F2T3-F1
#
_entry.id   AF-A0A9W9F2T3-F1
#
_cell.length_a   1.000
_cell.length_b   1.000
_cell.length_c   1.000
_cell.angle_alpha   90.00
_cell.angle_beta   90.00
_cell.angle_gamma   90.00
#
_symmetry.space_group_name_H-M   'P 1'
#
loop_
_entity.id
_entity.type
_entity.pdbx_description
1 polymer ?
#
loop_
_entity_poly.entity_id
_entity_poly.type
_entity_poly.pdbx_seq_one_letter_code
_entity_poly.pdbx_strand_id
1 'polypeptide(L)'
;MQHETSEPQTRPRFGCLAGDLAAATISASVVAPAVTIIDRAIVEKSSFNQPLFRGLHAHAMVALKRPAPFVFHRPFGIAWTLYAATYSVANGADTVGRALQPSAVGTIGFLSTTLVNVPLAVWKDLSFAQAYGIKPSTTSKNQISAMQAASVRNPAVLRAATAIFVVRDGVTIFGSFTLAPRLSAAHPQAKPVITQLTVLVLTQLVATPIHLLGLDLYTRQKRVPFSDRLVQSQRYLPSSIVLRCVRIIPAFGVGCLLNLELRSFFHARL
;
A
#
# COMPACT_ATOMS: atom_id res chain seq x y z
N MET A 1 -45.00 -22.90 -14.34
CA MET A 1 -43.84 -22.80 -15.25
C MET A 1 -43.60 -21.33 -15.53
N GLN A 2 -42.77 -20.69 -14.71
CA GLN A 2 -42.34 -19.30 -14.93
C GLN A 2 -40.95 -19.38 -15.53
N HIS A 3 -40.80 -18.76 -16.71
CA HIS A 3 -39.54 -18.65 -17.44
C HIS A 3 -38.53 -17.86 -16.59
N GLU A 4 -37.51 -18.55 -16.07
CA GLU A 4 -36.26 -17.91 -15.69
C GLU A 4 -35.60 -17.38 -16.96
N THR A 5 -35.72 -16.07 -17.20
CA THR A 5 -34.83 -15.34 -18.10
C THR A 5 -33.44 -15.35 -17.48
N SER A 6 -32.68 -16.38 -17.81
CA SER A 6 -31.25 -16.47 -17.59
C SER A 6 -30.59 -15.39 -18.44
N GLU A 7 -30.09 -14.33 -17.80
CA GLU A 7 -29.19 -13.38 -18.45
C GLU A 7 -28.02 -14.14 -19.10
N PRO A 8 -27.64 -13.82 -20.34
CA PRO A 8 -26.55 -14.52 -21.00
C PRO A 8 -25.25 -14.26 -20.24
N GLN A 9 -24.60 -15.35 -19.79
CA GLN A 9 -23.22 -15.34 -19.28
C GLN A 9 -22.29 -14.78 -20.37
N THR A 10 -22.07 -13.47 -20.37
CA THR A 10 -21.14 -12.81 -21.27
C THR A 10 -19.72 -13.20 -20.89
N ARG A 11 -19.04 -13.95 -21.79
CA ARG A 11 -17.60 -14.23 -21.69
C ARG A 11 -16.84 -12.92 -21.46
N PRO A 12 -15.75 -12.92 -20.66
CA PRO A 12 -14.97 -11.70 -20.43
C PRO A 12 -14.45 -11.20 -21.78
N ARG A 13 -14.97 -10.06 -22.22
CA ARG A 13 -14.52 -9.43 -23.48
C ARG A 13 -13.10 -8.97 -23.26
N PHE A 14 -12.16 -9.40 -24.11
CA PHE A 14 -10.75 -8.98 -24.03
C PHE A 14 -10.59 -7.45 -23.95
N GLY A 15 -11.49 -6.70 -24.61
CA GLY A 15 -11.54 -5.24 -24.49
C GLY A 15 -11.74 -4.76 -23.04
N CYS A 16 -12.63 -5.38 -22.26
CA CYS A 16 -12.89 -5.00 -20.87
C CYS A 16 -11.65 -5.22 -19.99
N LEU A 17 -10.91 -6.30 -20.20
CA LEU A 17 -9.65 -6.57 -19.47
C LEU A 17 -8.54 -5.58 -19.86
N ALA A 18 -8.48 -5.16 -21.12
CA ALA A 18 -7.57 -4.10 -21.56
C ALA A 18 -7.94 -2.76 -20.92
N GLY A 19 -9.24 -2.43 -20.85
CA GLY A 19 -9.77 -1.27 -20.14
C GLY A 19 -9.47 -1.30 -18.64
N ASP A 20 -9.58 -2.48 -18.01
CA ASP A 20 -9.24 -2.70 -16.59
C ASP A 20 -7.77 -2.38 -16.30
N LEU A 21 -6.87 -2.84 -17.17
CA LEU A 21 -5.43 -2.59 -17.07
C LEU A 21 -5.09 -1.12 -17.33
N ALA A 22 -5.72 -0.50 -18.33
CA ALA A 22 -5.53 0.92 -18.62
C ALA A 22 -5.98 1.81 -17.45
N ALA A 23 -7.17 1.57 -16.89
CA ALA A 23 -7.67 2.28 -15.72
C ALA A 23 -6.72 2.14 -14.52
N ALA A 24 -6.25 0.92 -14.26
CA ALA A 24 -5.35 0.62 -13.16
C ALA A 24 -4.00 1.34 -13.29
N THR A 25 -3.38 1.30 -14.48
CA THR A 25 -2.06 1.90 -14.72
C THR A 25 -2.10 3.43 -14.72
N ILE A 26 -3.14 4.04 -15.28
CA ILE A 26 -3.34 5.49 -15.25
C ILE A 26 -3.56 5.95 -13.80
N SER A 27 -4.46 5.30 -13.07
CA SER A 27 -4.71 5.63 -11.65
C SER A 27 -3.45 5.48 -10.80
N ALA A 28 -2.71 4.37 -10.96
CA ALA A 28 -1.45 4.14 -10.27
C ALA A 28 -0.42 5.25 -10.56
N SER A 29 -0.35 5.72 -11.81
CA SER A 29 0.58 6.79 -12.22
C SER A 29 0.25 8.13 -11.56
N VAL A 30 -1.03 8.42 -11.32
CA VAL A 30 -1.48 9.63 -10.63
C VAL A 30 -1.15 9.57 -9.13
N VAL A 31 -1.35 8.42 -8.48
CA VAL A 31 -1.14 8.31 -7.02
C VAL A 31 0.31 8.05 -6.62
N ALA A 32 1.11 7.40 -7.47
CA ALA A 32 2.48 6.97 -7.18
C ALA A 32 3.40 8.08 -6.66
N PRO A 33 3.40 9.32 -7.18
CA PRO A 33 4.22 10.40 -6.64
C PRO A 33 3.92 10.70 -5.18
N ALA A 34 2.64 10.88 -4.84
CA ALA A 34 2.21 11.26 -3.50
C ALA A 34 2.53 10.16 -2.48
N VAL A 35 2.20 8.91 -2.78
CA VAL A 35 2.46 7.77 -1.87
C VAL A 35 3.96 7.53 -1.70
N THR A 36 4.78 7.70 -2.75
CA THR A 36 6.25 7.57 -2.67
C THR A 36 6.85 8.62 -1.75
N ILE A 37 6.42 9.88 -1.86
CA ILE A 37 6.90 10.98 -1.01
C ILE A 37 6.53 10.71 0.46
N ILE A 38 5.29 10.29 0.73
CA ILE A 38 4.84 10.01 2.09
C ILE A 38 5.57 8.81 2.69
N ASP A 39 5.68 7.69 1.95
CA ASP A 39 6.37 6.49 2.44
C ASP A 39 7.86 6.75 2.70
N ARG A 40 8.50 7.56 1.85
CA ARG A 40 9.88 8.01 2.09
C ARG A 40 9.99 8.82 3.38
N ALA A 41 9.07 9.76 3.61
CA ALA A 41 9.08 10.60 4.80
C ALA A 41 8.88 9.78 6.09
N ILE A 42 8.04 8.72 6.06
CA ILE A 42 7.85 7.80 7.19
C ILE A 42 9.16 7.11 7.56
N VAL A 43 9.86 6.53 6.56
CA VAL A 43 11.12 5.82 6.81
C VAL A 43 12.19 6.77 7.32
N GLU A 44 12.41 7.91 6.65
CA GLU A 44 13.43 8.90 7.07
C GLU A 44 13.13 9.47 8.47
N LYS A 45 11.86 9.63 8.83
CA LYS A 45 11.45 10.03 10.19
C LYS A 45 11.82 8.97 11.22
N SER A 46 11.48 7.71 10.96
CA SER A 46 11.77 6.61 11.89
C SER A 46 13.26 6.31 12.05
N SER A 47 14.04 6.51 10.97
CA SER A 47 15.47 6.19 10.97
C SER A 47 16.32 7.34 11.53
N PHE A 48 15.98 8.60 11.24
CA PHE A 48 16.86 9.75 11.55
C PHE A 48 16.17 10.91 12.26
N ASN A 49 14.91 10.77 12.66
CA ASN A 49 14.11 11.83 13.26
C ASN A 49 14.08 13.14 12.43
N GLN A 50 14.08 13.03 11.09
CA GLN A 50 14.01 14.21 10.22
C GLN A 50 12.72 15.03 10.49
N PRO A 51 12.75 16.37 10.35
CA PRO A 51 11.55 17.18 10.46
C PRO A 51 10.58 16.88 9.31
N LEU A 52 9.36 16.45 9.64
CA LEU A 52 8.38 15.92 8.70
C LEU A 52 8.00 16.88 7.58
N PHE A 53 7.57 18.09 7.96
CA PHE A 53 7.10 19.09 7.00
C PHE A 53 8.21 19.51 6.04
N ARG A 54 9.43 19.75 6.57
CA ARG A 54 10.60 20.10 5.76
C ARG A 54 10.98 18.95 4.81
N GLY A 55 10.92 17.70 5.27
CA GLY A 55 11.19 16.52 4.44
C GLY A 55 10.17 16.37 3.32
N LEU A 56 8.87 16.38 3.65
CA LEU A 56 7.78 16.31 2.67
C LEU A 56 7.87 17.43 1.63
N HIS A 57 8.02 18.68 2.09
CA HIS A 57 8.15 19.83 1.20
C HIS A 57 9.38 19.70 0.29
N ALA A 58 10.54 19.34 0.83
CA ALA A 58 11.74 19.15 0.03
C ALA A 58 11.55 18.05 -1.03
N HIS A 59 10.98 16.90 -0.67
CA HIS A 59 10.73 15.80 -1.61
C HIS A 59 9.69 16.16 -2.67
N ALA A 60 8.62 16.86 -2.29
CA ALA A 60 7.62 17.37 -3.22
C ALA A 60 8.23 18.38 -4.21
N MET A 61 9.07 19.31 -3.71
CA MET A 61 9.77 20.27 -4.55
C MET A 61 10.77 19.61 -5.48
N VAL A 62 11.45 18.54 -5.05
CA VAL A 62 12.36 17.77 -5.91
C VAL A 62 11.58 17.02 -6.99
N ALA A 63 10.46 16.38 -6.63
CA ALA A 63 9.59 15.71 -7.61
C ALA A 63 9.06 16.69 -8.66
N LEU A 64 8.70 17.91 -8.25
CA LEU A 64 8.22 18.95 -9.14
C LEU A 64 9.34 19.55 -10.01
N LYS A 65 10.51 19.83 -9.44
CA LYS A 65 11.64 20.45 -10.17
C LYS A 65 12.40 19.46 -11.06
N ARG A 66 12.35 18.15 -10.76
CA ARG A 66 13.06 17.10 -11.49
C ARG A 66 12.18 15.85 -11.67
N PRO A 67 11.13 15.93 -12.50
CA PRO A 67 10.14 14.86 -12.63
C PRO A 67 10.71 13.58 -13.26
N ALA A 68 11.54 13.69 -14.30
CA ALA A 68 12.09 12.50 -14.97
C ALA A 68 13.00 11.68 -14.02
N PRO A 69 14.01 12.24 -13.34
CA PRO A 69 14.81 11.49 -12.37
C PRO A 69 14.00 10.89 -11.22
N PHE A 70 12.89 11.53 -10.83
CA PHE A 70 12.00 11.04 -9.78
C PHE A 70 11.20 9.82 -10.23
N VAL A 71 10.59 9.88 -11.43
CA VAL A 71 9.78 8.79 -12.00
C VAL A 71 10.64 7.57 -12.35
N PHE A 72 11.85 7.77 -12.88
CA PHE A 72 12.75 6.67 -13.23
C PHE A 72 13.55 6.13 -12.02
N HIS A 73 13.27 6.59 -10.80
CA HIS A 73 13.94 6.07 -9.61
C HIS A 73 13.28 4.78 -9.09
N ARG A 74 14.09 3.85 -8.59
CA ARG A 74 13.64 2.53 -8.11
C ARG A 74 12.47 2.59 -7.11
N PRO A 75 12.47 3.47 -6.09
CA PRO A 75 11.38 3.53 -5.10
C PRO A 75 10.04 3.98 -5.70
N PHE A 76 10.07 4.85 -6.71
CA PHE A 76 8.86 5.22 -7.46
C PHE A 76 8.29 4.01 -8.20
N GLY A 77 9.14 3.30 -8.95
CA GLY A 77 8.72 2.10 -9.70
C GLY A 77 8.12 1.03 -8.79
N ILE A 78 8.64 0.84 -7.58
CA ILE A 78 8.10 -0.11 -6.60
C ILE A 78 6.71 0.31 -6.11
N ALA A 79 6.53 1.59 -5.75
CA ALA A 79 5.24 2.10 -5.34
C ALA A 79 4.22 2.03 -6.50
N TRP A 80 4.62 2.44 -7.70
CA TRP A 80 3.80 2.35 -8.90
C TRP A 80 3.37 0.91 -9.17
N THR A 81 4.30 -0.07 -9.16
CA THR A 81 3.99 -1.48 -9.37
C THR A 81 3.01 -2.02 -8.33
N LEU A 82 3.17 -1.66 -7.05
CA LEU A 82 2.23 -2.05 -6.00
C LEU A 82 0.80 -1.61 -6.35
N TYR A 83 0.59 -0.34 -6.67
CA TYR A 83 -0.75 0.19 -6.95
C TYR A 83 -1.29 -0.31 -8.29
N ALA A 84 -0.47 -0.32 -9.35
CA ALA A 84 -0.87 -0.78 -10.68
C ALA A 84 -1.28 -2.26 -10.64
N ALA A 85 -0.50 -3.13 -9.99
CA ALA A 85 -0.83 -4.55 -9.87
C ALA A 85 -2.10 -4.75 -9.02
N THR A 86 -2.22 -4.04 -7.89
CA THR A 86 -3.38 -4.15 -7.01
C THR A 86 -4.67 -3.76 -7.73
N TYR A 87 -4.69 -2.61 -8.41
CA TYR A 87 -5.86 -2.17 -9.17
C TYR A 87 -6.15 -3.08 -10.37
N SER A 88 -5.13 -3.54 -11.08
CA SER A 88 -5.31 -4.45 -12.24
C SER A 88 -5.96 -5.76 -11.80
N VAL A 89 -5.48 -6.34 -10.70
CA VAL A 89 -6.03 -7.60 -10.15
C VAL A 89 -7.43 -7.38 -9.60
N ALA A 90 -7.69 -6.28 -8.90
CA ALA A 90 -9.03 -5.96 -8.40
C ALA A 90 -10.04 -5.79 -9.55
N ASN A 91 -9.68 -5.04 -10.58
CA ASN A 91 -10.53 -4.82 -11.76
C ASN A 91 -10.74 -6.12 -12.54
N GLY A 92 -9.67 -6.83 -12.86
CA GLY A 92 -9.72 -8.08 -13.60
C GLY A 92 -10.47 -9.18 -12.86
N ALA A 93 -10.30 -9.30 -11.55
CA ALA A 93 -11.03 -10.27 -10.73
C ALA A 93 -12.54 -9.95 -10.66
N ASP A 94 -12.92 -8.67 -10.68
CA ASP A 94 -14.33 -8.29 -10.79
C ASP A 94 -14.90 -8.61 -12.18
N THR A 95 -14.19 -8.29 -13.27
CA THR A 95 -14.60 -8.62 -14.65
C THR A 95 -14.73 -10.13 -14.86
N VAL A 96 -13.71 -10.90 -14.49
CA VAL A 96 -13.68 -12.37 -14.62
C VAL A 96 -14.65 -13.02 -13.65
N GLY A 97 -14.71 -12.54 -12.40
CA GLY A 97 -15.58 -13.09 -11.37
C GLY A 97 -17.07 -12.92 -11.71
N ARG A 98 -17.47 -11.77 -12.28
CA ARG A 98 -18.84 -11.58 -12.79
C ARG A 98 -19.17 -12.53 -13.95
N ALA A 99 -18.20 -12.83 -14.81
CA ALA A 99 -18.43 -13.73 -15.94
C ALA A 99 -18.51 -15.21 -15.54
N LEU A 100 -17.72 -15.64 -14.54
CA LEU A 100 -17.62 -17.05 -14.15
C LEU A 100 -18.53 -17.42 -12.97
N GLN A 101 -18.54 -16.61 -11.91
CA GLN A 101 -19.26 -16.92 -10.67
C GLN A 101 -19.73 -15.63 -9.97
N PRO A 102 -20.85 -15.04 -10.43
CA PRO A 102 -21.37 -13.77 -9.89
C PRO A 102 -21.56 -13.77 -8.37
N SER A 103 -21.98 -14.91 -7.80
CA SER A 103 -22.21 -15.07 -6.36
C SER A 103 -20.93 -15.00 -5.51
N ALA A 104 -19.76 -15.24 -6.10
CA ALA A 104 -18.47 -15.26 -5.40
C ALA A 104 -17.53 -14.11 -5.81
N VAL A 105 -17.97 -13.17 -6.66
CA VAL A 105 -17.10 -12.10 -7.19
C VAL A 105 -16.39 -11.31 -6.09
N GLY A 106 -17.08 -11.01 -4.98
CA GLY A 106 -16.49 -10.31 -3.84
C GLY A 106 -15.36 -11.09 -3.20
N THR A 107 -15.55 -12.40 -2.98
CA THR A 107 -14.55 -13.29 -2.38
C THR A 107 -13.36 -13.50 -3.32
N ILE A 108 -13.61 -13.70 -4.62
CA ILE A 108 -12.56 -13.86 -5.64
C ILE A 108 -11.72 -12.59 -5.75
N GLY A 109 -12.37 -11.43 -5.84
CA GLY A 109 -11.71 -10.13 -5.89
C GLY A 109 -10.86 -9.87 -4.65
N PHE A 110 -11.42 -10.15 -3.47
CA PHE A 110 -10.70 -10.02 -2.21
C PHE A 110 -9.47 -10.92 -2.13
N LEU A 111 -9.64 -12.23 -2.37
CA LEU A 111 -8.56 -13.20 -2.24
C LEU A 111 -7.45 -12.91 -3.25
N SER A 112 -7.81 -12.65 -4.50
CA SER A 112 -6.85 -12.34 -5.58
C SER A 112 -6.08 -11.06 -5.27
N THR A 113 -6.78 -10.00 -4.84
CA THR A 113 -6.15 -8.73 -4.48
C THR A 113 -5.23 -8.91 -3.28
N THR A 114 -5.63 -9.64 -2.26
CA THR A 114 -4.81 -9.90 -1.07
C THR A 114 -3.55 -10.68 -1.40
N LEU A 115 -3.67 -11.73 -2.22
CA LEU A 115 -2.54 -12.56 -2.64
C LEU A 115 -1.47 -11.78 -3.39
N VAL A 116 -1.85 -10.73 -4.13
CA VAL A 116 -0.91 -9.88 -4.86
C VAL A 116 -0.45 -8.69 -4.02
N ASN A 117 -1.36 -8.06 -3.28
CA ASN A 117 -1.09 -6.84 -2.53
C ASN A 117 -0.14 -7.08 -1.36
N VAL A 118 -0.34 -8.15 -0.58
CA VAL A 118 0.48 -8.40 0.63
C VAL A 118 1.96 -8.62 0.29
N PRO A 119 2.34 -9.51 -0.66
CA PRO A 119 3.75 -9.67 -1.03
C PRO A 119 4.37 -8.39 -1.59
N LEU A 120 3.63 -7.65 -2.44
CA LEU A 120 4.13 -6.39 -3.00
C LEU A 120 4.27 -5.30 -1.95
N ALA A 121 3.36 -5.25 -0.96
CA ALA A 121 3.44 -4.31 0.15
C ALA A 121 4.66 -4.58 1.03
N VAL A 122 4.90 -5.85 1.38
CA VAL A 122 6.10 -6.29 2.09
C VAL A 122 7.36 -5.95 1.30
N TRP A 123 7.39 -6.27 0.00
CA TRP A 123 8.54 -5.96 -0.87
C TRP A 123 8.82 -4.46 -0.93
N LYS A 124 7.78 -3.64 -1.00
CA LYS A 124 7.88 -2.18 -0.93
C LYS A 124 8.49 -1.73 0.39
N ASP A 125 7.96 -2.18 1.53
CA ASP A 125 8.45 -1.72 2.83
C ASP A 125 9.91 -2.10 3.06
N LEU A 126 10.31 -3.33 2.69
CA LEU A 126 11.71 -3.75 2.76
C LEU A 126 12.60 -2.90 1.85
N SER A 127 12.17 -2.66 0.60
CA SER A 127 12.94 -1.86 -0.35
C SER A 127 13.07 -0.39 0.08
N PHE A 128 12.02 0.18 0.68
CA PHE A 128 12.06 1.54 1.20
C PHE A 128 12.95 1.64 2.45
N ALA A 129 12.89 0.65 3.34
CA ALA A 129 13.80 0.58 4.48
C ALA A 129 15.26 0.44 4.04
N GLN A 130 15.55 -0.35 2.99
CA GLN A 130 16.89 -0.44 2.39
C GLN A 130 17.35 0.89 1.79
N ALA A 131 16.47 1.56 1.03
CA ALA A 131 16.80 2.76 0.27
C ALA A 131 16.94 4.01 1.16
N TYR A 132 16.10 4.13 2.20
CA TYR A 132 15.96 5.35 2.99
C TYR A 132 16.26 5.16 4.48
N GLY A 133 16.52 3.93 4.93
CA GLY A 133 16.89 3.65 6.31
C GLY A 133 18.37 3.90 6.64
N ILE A 134 19.19 4.32 5.67
CA ILE A 134 20.62 4.65 5.85
C ILE A 134 20.88 6.10 5.42
N LYS A 135 21.55 6.90 6.28
CA LYS A 135 21.75 8.34 6.04
C LYS A 135 22.93 8.54 5.10
N PRO A 136 22.74 9.14 3.90
CA PRO A 136 23.82 9.26 2.91
C PRO A 136 24.92 10.27 3.29
N SER A 137 24.67 11.18 4.24
CA SER A 137 25.61 12.26 4.60
C SER A 137 26.73 11.84 5.55
N THR A 138 26.66 10.65 6.15
CA THR A 138 27.60 10.22 7.22
C THR A 138 28.34 8.94 6.85
N THR A 139 28.09 8.37 5.67
CA THR A 139 28.50 7.01 5.32
C THR A 139 28.94 6.99 3.87
N SER A 140 30.18 6.56 3.61
CA SER A 140 30.71 6.44 2.24
C SER A 140 29.83 5.52 1.40
N LYS A 141 29.73 5.75 0.07
CA LYS A 141 28.94 4.91 -0.84
C LYS A 141 29.26 3.41 -0.68
N ASN A 142 30.54 3.08 -0.48
CA ASN A 142 30.99 1.69 -0.25
C ASN A 142 30.45 1.09 1.05
N GLN A 143 30.32 1.91 2.11
CA GLN A 143 29.74 1.47 3.38
C GLN A 143 28.22 1.33 3.30
N ILE A 144 27.51 2.18 2.54
CA ILE A 144 26.08 2.03 2.30
C ILE A 144 25.80 0.71 1.58
N SER A 145 26.55 0.40 0.52
CA SER A 145 26.43 -0.87 -0.22
C SER A 145 26.76 -2.08 0.66
N ALA A 146 27.79 -1.98 1.52
CA ALA A 146 28.13 -3.04 2.47
C ALA A 146 27.04 -3.24 3.54
N MET A 147 26.43 -2.17 4.05
CA MET A 147 25.33 -2.23 5.02
C MET A 147 24.04 -2.78 4.40
N GLN A 148 23.72 -2.41 3.15
CA GLN A 148 22.59 -2.98 2.41
C GLN A 148 22.83 -4.47 2.12
N ALA A 149 24.04 -4.85 1.70
CA ALA A 149 24.39 -6.25 1.48
C ALA A 149 24.38 -7.07 2.79
N ALA A 150 24.82 -6.49 3.90
CA ALA A 150 24.75 -7.11 5.23
C ALA A 150 23.29 -7.26 5.70
N SER A 151 22.43 -6.28 5.40
CA SER A 151 21.00 -6.33 5.74
C SER A 151 20.27 -7.52 5.09
N VAL A 152 20.69 -7.88 3.88
CA VAL A 152 20.16 -9.04 3.15
C VAL A 152 20.74 -10.37 3.67
N ARG A 153 21.90 -10.36 4.32
CA ARG A 153 22.63 -11.57 4.75
C ARG A 153 22.12 -12.22 6.03
N ASN A 154 21.32 -11.55 6.86
CA ASN A 154 20.72 -12.19 8.04
C ASN A 154 19.30 -12.71 7.74
N PRO A 155 19.14 -13.99 7.34
CA PRO A 155 17.85 -14.52 6.93
C PRO A 155 16.83 -14.56 8.08
N ALA A 156 17.28 -14.67 9.33
CA ALA A 156 16.39 -14.69 10.48
C ALA A 156 15.74 -13.31 10.72
N VAL A 157 16.52 -12.24 10.65
CA VAL A 157 16.02 -10.86 10.79
C VAL A 157 15.10 -10.50 9.63
N LEU A 158 15.46 -10.88 8.39
CA LEU A 158 14.61 -10.68 7.22
C LEU A 158 13.27 -11.40 7.38
N ARG A 159 13.27 -12.69 7.76
CA ARG A 159 12.03 -13.46 7.99
C ARG A 159 11.16 -12.84 9.08
N ALA A 160 11.77 -12.40 10.17
CA ALA A 160 11.04 -11.76 11.26
C ALA A 160 10.42 -10.41 10.84
N ALA A 161 11.16 -9.56 10.12
CA ALA A 161 10.63 -8.31 9.58
C ALA A 161 9.49 -8.55 8.57
N THR A 162 9.66 -9.53 7.67
CA THR A 162 8.61 -9.98 6.75
C THR A 162 7.38 -10.46 7.50
N ALA A 163 7.53 -11.28 8.54
CA ALA A 163 6.40 -11.76 9.34
C ALA A 163 5.65 -10.59 10.02
N ILE A 164 6.37 -9.61 10.57
CA ILE A 164 5.76 -8.41 11.17
C ILE A 164 4.96 -7.61 10.13
N PHE A 165 5.47 -7.44 8.91
CA PHE A 165 4.75 -6.75 7.85
C PHE A 165 3.52 -7.53 7.37
N VAL A 166 3.59 -8.86 7.30
CA VAL A 166 2.43 -9.71 6.99
C VAL A 166 1.37 -9.61 8.09
N VAL A 167 1.77 -9.64 9.37
CA VAL A 167 0.84 -9.46 10.50
C VAL A 167 0.16 -8.10 10.43
N ARG A 168 0.92 -7.04 10.14
CA ARG A 168 0.36 -5.69 9.92
C ARG A 168 -0.70 -5.70 8.82
N ASP A 169 -0.39 -6.29 7.67
CA ASP A 169 -1.35 -6.35 6.56
C ASP A 169 -2.59 -7.17 6.93
N GLY A 170 -2.41 -8.24 7.69
CA GLY A 170 -3.51 -9.01 8.30
C GLY A 170 -4.43 -8.15 9.16
N VAL A 171 -3.90 -7.23 9.98
CA VAL A 171 -4.71 -6.29 10.78
C VAL A 171 -5.53 -5.36 9.90
N THR A 172 -4.93 -4.80 8.85
CA THR A 172 -5.63 -3.89 7.91
C THR A 172 -6.70 -4.63 7.10
N ILE A 173 -6.41 -5.85 6.66
CA ILE A 173 -7.35 -6.73 5.95
C ILE A 173 -8.51 -7.09 6.88
N PHE A 174 -8.22 -7.56 8.10
CA PHE A 174 -9.24 -7.90 9.09
C PHE A 174 -10.15 -6.71 9.39
N GLY A 175 -9.58 -5.52 9.59
CA GLY A 175 -10.38 -4.32 9.78
C GLY A 175 -11.30 -4.07 8.60
N SER A 176 -10.74 -4.00 7.39
CA SER A 176 -11.51 -3.65 6.19
C SER A 176 -12.63 -4.64 5.85
N PHE A 177 -12.40 -5.94 6.03
CA PHE A 177 -13.34 -6.99 5.60
C PHE A 177 -14.24 -7.50 6.71
N THR A 178 -13.79 -7.46 7.95
CA THR A 178 -14.56 -8.00 9.08
C THR A 178 -15.18 -6.88 9.89
N LEU A 179 -14.41 -5.85 10.23
CA LEU A 179 -14.87 -4.80 11.13
C LEU A 179 -15.73 -3.75 10.42
N ALA A 180 -15.33 -3.31 9.22
CA ALA A 180 -16.08 -2.27 8.51
C ALA A 180 -17.51 -2.69 8.13
N PRO A 181 -17.77 -3.89 7.57
CA PRO A 181 -19.13 -4.33 7.29
C PRO A 181 -19.97 -4.49 8.55
N ARG A 182 -19.40 -5.00 9.65
CA ARG A 182 -20.09 -5.09 10.95
C ARG A 182 -20.47 -3.73 11.50
N LEU A 183 -19.57 -2.75 11.42
CA LEU A 183 -19.86 -1.38 11.85
C LEU A 183 -20.92 -0.72 10.95
N SER A 184 -20.89 -0.98 9.64
CA SER A 184 -21.90 -0.52 8.70
C SER A 184 -23.28 -1.13 8.98
N ALA A 185 -23.34 -2.42 9.34
CA ALA A 185 -24.59 -3.09 9.71
C ALA A 185 -25.13 -2.58 11.06
N ALA A 186 -24.26 -2.27 12.01
CA ALA A 186 -24.64 -1.70 13.30
C ALA A 186 -25.12 -0.24 13.22
N HIS A 187 -24.72 0.51 12.17
CA HIS A 187 -25.10 1.90 11.97
C HIS A 187 -25.70 2.11 10.57
N PRO A 188 -26.95 1.71 10.31
CA PRO A 188 -27.58 1.79 8.98
C PRO A 188 -27.69 3.22 8.43
N GLN A 189 -27.68 4.22 9.30
CA GLN A 189 -27.73 5.66 8.95
C GLN A 189 -26.39 6.18 8.39
N ALA A 190 -25.28 5.48 8.65
CA ALA A 190 -23.95 5.87 8.19
C ALA A 190 -23.68 5.31 6.79
N LYS A 191 -23.20 6.16 5.87
CA LYS A 191 -22.79 5.71 4.53
C LYS A 191 -21.65 4.68 4.69
N PRO A 192 -21.67 3.54 3.96
CA PRO A 192 -20.63 2.51 4.04
C PRO A 192 -19.21 3.02 3.81
N VAL A 193 -19.05 4.07 3.00
CA VAL A 193 -17.76 4.73 2.78
C VAL A 193 -17.22 5.37 4.06
N ILE A 194 -18.08 5.95 4.89
CA ILE A 194 -17.68 6.59 6.16
C ILE A 194 -17.19 5.52 7.13
N THR A 195 -17.91 4.41 7.25
CA THR A 195 -17.52 3.31 8.14
C THR A 195 -16.23 2.65 7.67
N GLN A 196 -16.05 2.44 6.36
CA GLN A 196 -14.78 1.98 5.78
C GLN A 196 -13.63 2.93 6.09
N LEU A 197 -13.75 4.24 5.83
CA LEU A 197 -12.70 5.21 6.12
C LEU A 197 -12.37 5.28 7.61
N THR A 198 -13.39 5.22 8.47
CA THR A 198 -13.22 5.21 9.93
C THR A 198 -12.43 3.98 10.36
N VAL A 199 -12.79 2.81 9.85
CA VAL A 199 -12.05 1.57 10.14
C VAL A 199 -10.63 1.63 9.61
N LEU A 200 -10.40 2.17 8.41
CA LEU A 200 -9.04 2.37 7.91
C LEU A 200 -8.23 3.24 8.87
N VAL A 201 -8.78 4.36 9.37
CA VAL A 201 -8.08 5.21 10.35
C VAL A 201 -7.82 4.47 11.67
N LEU A 202 -8.82 3.77 12.20
CA LEU A 202 -8.68 3.02 13.46
C LEU A 202 -7.66 1.88 13.34
N THR A 203 -7.66 1.15 12.23
CA THR A 203 -6.69 0.09 11.98
C THR A 203 -5.27 0.64 11.87
N GLN A 204 -5.07 1.88 11.43
CA GLN A 204 -3.74 2.50 11.45
C GLN A 204 -3.21 2.73 12.87
N LEU A 205 -4.06 2.92 13.88
CA LEU A 205 -3.60 3.04 15.27
C LEU A 205 -2.92 1.74 15.76
N VAL A 206 -3.37 0.59 15.24
CA VAL A 206 -2.82 -0.74 15.59
C VAL A 206 -1.74 -1.18 14.59
N ALA A 207 -1.92 -0.92 13.31
CA ALA A 207 -0.99 -1.32 12.25
C ALA A 207 0.29 -0.50 12.23
N THR A 208 0.24 0.79 12.61
CA THR A 208 1.43 1.66 12.63
C THR A 208 2.51 1.22 13.61
N PRO A 209 2.23 0.88 14.89
CA PRO A 209 3.28 0.40 15.79
C PRO A 209 3.91 -0.90 15.29
N ILE A 210 3.12 -1.82 14.71
CA ILE A 210 3.62 -3.05 14.09
C ILE A 210 4.53 -2.73 12.90
N HIS A 211 4.12 -1.80 12.04
CA HIS A 211 4.93 -1.34 10.90
C HIS A 211 6.27 -0.73 11.34
N LEU A 212 6.26 0.15 12.34
CA LEU A 212 7.48 0.78 12.86
C LEU A 212 8.43 -0.25 13.48
N LEU A 213 7.89 -1.24 14.19
CA LEU A 213 8.68 -2.34 14.73
C LEU A 213 9.35 -3.15 13.61
N GLY A 214 8.63 -3.43 12.52
CA GLY A 214 9.19 -4.12 11.34
C GLY A 214 10.31 -3.32 10.67
N LEU A 215 10.11 -2.01 10.50
CA LEU A 215 11.14 -1.10 9.97
C LEU A 215 12.37 -1.04 10.89
N ASP A 216 12.18 -1.00 12.20
CA ASP A 216 13.25 -0.96 13.18
C ASP A 216 14.07 -2.25 13.19
N LEU A 217 13.38 -3.39 13.18
CA LEU A 217 14.00 -4.71 13.13
C LEU A 217 14.84 -4.87 11.86
N TYR A 218 14.30 -4.40 10.73
CA TYR A 218 14.97 -4.45 9.45
C TYR A 218 16.19 -3.52 9.36
N THR A 219 16.06 -2.30 9.87
CA THR A 219 17.10 -1.25 9.76
C THR A 219 18.22 -1.44 10.79
N ARG A 220 17.87 -1.76 12.04
CA ARG A 220 18.84 -1.98 13.14
C ARG A 220 19.03 -3.48 13.37
N GLN A 221 19.85 -4.11 12.53
CA GLN A 221 20.12 -5.56 12.63
C GLN A 221 21.10 -5.98 13.74
N LYS A 222 21.69 -5.02 14.45
CA LYS A 222 22.55 -5.30 15.61
C LYS A 222 21.73 -5.92 16.76
N ARG A 223 22.40 -6.61 17.69
CA ARG A 223 21.77 -7.07 18.94
C ARG A 223 21.34 -5.83 19.76
N VAL A 224 20.06 -5.49 19.65
CA VAL A 224 19.40 -4.41 20.42
C VAL A 224 18.26 -5.08 21.18
N PRO A 225 18.16 -4.87 22.51
CA PRO A 225 17.09 -5.45 23.31
C PRO A 225 15.72 -4.93 22.84
N PHE A 226 14.68 -5.76 22.99
CA PHE A 226 13.35 -5.46 22.46
C PHE A 226 12.73 -4.20 23.09
N SER A 227 13.02 -3.91 24.36
CA SER A 227 12.60 -2.69 25.07
C SER A 227 13.03 -1.42 24.32
N ASP A 228 14.29 -1.36 23.91
CA ASP A 228 14.87 -0.18 23.26
C ASP A 228 14.33 -0.02 21.83
N ARG A 229 13.88 -1.11 21.22
CA ARG A 229 13.16 -1.08 19.94
C ARG A 229 11.77 -0.50 20.10
N LEU A 230 11.06 -0.88 21.16
CA LEU A 230 9.72 -0.38 21.44
C LEU A 230 9.74 1.10 21.80
N VAL A 231 10.65 1.53 22.68
CA VAL A 231 10.80 2.95 23.08
C VAL A 231 11.10 3.83 21.86
N GLN A 232 12.03 3.38 21.00
CA GLN A 232 12.36 4.10 19.77
C GLN A 232 11.16 4.17 18.81
N SER A 233 10.42 3.07 18.65
CA SER A 233 9.23 3.02 17.78
C SER A 233 8.12 3.93 18.30
N GLN A 234 7.91 3.98 19.62
CA GLN A 234 6.93 4.85 20.27
C GLN A 234 7.23 6.33 20.07
N ARG A 235 8.51 6.73 20.05
CA ARG A 235 8.93 8.12 19.82
C ARG A 235 8.43 8.68 18.48
N TYR A 236 8.32 7.85 17.45
CA TYR A 236 7.91 8.27 16.10
C TYR A 236 6.49 7.88 15.75
N LEU A 237 5.81 7.17 16.66
CA LEU A 237 4.45 6.68 16.50
C LEU A 237 3.44 7.78 16.08
N PRO A 238 3.33 8.93 16.77
CA PRO A 238 2.30 9.93 16.41
C PRO A 238 2.53 10.52 15.01
N SER A 239 3.78 10.85 14.69
CA SER A 239 4.17 11.33 13.36
C SER A 239 3.84 10.31 12.25
N SER A 240 4.09 9.03 12.53
CA SER A 240 3.88 7.96 11.55
C SER A 240 2.40 7.64 11.36
N ILE A 241 1.58 7.70 12.42
CA ILE A 241 0.13 7.55 12.34
C ILE A 241 -0.44 8.65 11.43
N VAL A 242 -0.09 9.91 11.68
CA VAL A 242 -0.57 11.05 10.88
C VAL A 242 -0.21 10.86 9.41
N LEU A 243 1.05 10.55 9.08
CA LEU A 243 1.45 10.33 7.69
C LEU A 243 0.72 9.15 7.03
N ARG A 244 0.51 8.06 7.77
CA ARG A 244 -0.23 6.90 7.27
C ARG A 244 -1.70 7.21 7.05
N CYS A 245 -2.31 8.05 7.88
CA CYS A 245 -3.67 8.55 7.66
C CYS A 245 -3.73 9.50 6.45
N VAL A 246 -2.79 10.45 6.32
CA VAL A 246 -2.69 11.34 5.15
C VAL A 246 -2.52 10.54 3.87
N ARG A 247 -1.74 9.45 3.89
CA ARG A 247 -1.56 8.55 2.74
C ARG A 247 -2.86 7.89 2.25
N ILE A 248 -3.88 7.74 3.11
CA ILE A 248 -5.18 7.17 2.70
C ILE A 248 -5.83 8.04 1.63
N ILE A 249 -5.66 9.37 1.69
CA ILE A 249 -6.31 10.32 0.77
C ILE A 249 -5.91 10.08 -0.70
N PRO A 250 -4.61 10.10 -1.07
CA PRO A 250 -4.23 9.80 -2.46
C PRO A 250 -4.51 8.34 -2.83
N ALA A 251 -4.24 7.40 -1.92
CA ALA A 251 -4.33 5.97 -2.22
C ALA A 251 -5.77 5.45 -2.39
N PHE A 252 -6.64 5.71 -1.41
CA PHE A 252 -8.01 5.19 -1.37
C PHE A 252 -9.05 6.22 -1.78
N GLY A 253 -8.76 7.52 -1.65
CA GLY A 253 -9.62 8.58 -2.17
C GLY A 253 -9.44 8.72 -3.67
N VAL A 254 -8.39 9.43 -4.08
CA VAL A 254 -8.17 9.80 -5.49
C VAL A 254 -7.95 8.57 -6.36
N GLY A 255 -7.06 7.66 -5.95
CA GLY A 255 -6.69 6.48 -6.75
C GLY A 255 -7.85 5.54 -7.02
N CYS A 256 -8.59 5.13 -5.99
CA CYS A 256 -9.71 4.22 -6.17
C CYS A 256 -10.84 4.87 -6.98
N LEU A 257 -11.21 6.12 -6.70
CA LEU A 257 -12.25 6.83 -7.46
C LEU A 257 -11.85 6.97 -8.93
N LEU A 258 -10.63 7.45 -9.21
CA LEU A 258 -10.15 7.59 -10.57
C LEU A 258 -10.10 6.25 -11.31
N ASN A 259 -9.68 5.17 -10.63
CA ASN A 259 -9.68 3.83 -11.23
C ASN A 259 -11.10 3.37 -11.59
N LEU A 260 -12.08 3.60 -10.71
CA LEU A 260 -13.48 3.25 -10.97
C LEU A 260 -14.06 4.04 -12.15
N GLU A 261 -13.84 5.35 -12.19
CA GLU A 261 -14.32 6.23 -13.27
C GLU A 261 -13.63 5.94 -14.62
N LEU A 262 -12.33 5.68 -14.63
CA LEU A 262 -11.63 5.30 -15.85
C LEU A 262 -12.10 3.93 -16.35
N ARG A 263 -12.32 2.98 -15.43
CA ARG A 263 -12.81 1.65 -15.78
C ARG A 263 -14.21 1.73 -16.39
N SER A 264 -15.13 2.48 -15.78
CA SER A 264 -16.48 2.68 -16.31
C SER A 264 -16.44 3.35 -17.69
N PHE A 265 -15.58 4.36 -17.85
CA PHE A 265 -15.37 5.04 -19.14
C PHE A 265 -14.85 4.11 -20.24
N PHE A 266 -13.87 3.26 -19.95
CA PHE A 266 -13.35 2.31 -20.93
C PHE A 266 -14.37 1.23 -21.28
N HIS A 267 -15.10 0.70 -20.29
CA HIS A 267 -16.12 -0.32 -20.51
C HIS A 267 -17.32 0.22 -21.29
N ALA A 268 -17.72 1.48 -21.09
CA ALA A 268 -18.80 2.12 -21.84
C ALA A 268 -18.49 2.33 -23.33
N ARG A 269 -17.22 2.23 -23.74
CA ARG A 269 -16.77 2.41 -25.14
C ARG A 269 -16.54 1.08 -25.88
N LEU A 270 -16.92 -0.05 -25.28
CA LEU A 270 -16.67 -1.43 -25.76
C LEU A 270 -17.96 -2.26 -25.82
#